data_AF-A0A0N4TG39-F1
#
_entry.id   AF-A0A0N4TG39-F1
#
_cell.length_a   1.000
_cell.length_b   1.000
_cell.length_c   1.000
_cell.angle_alpha   90.00
_cell.angle_beta   90.00
_cell.angle_gamma   90.00
#
_symmetry.space_group_name_H-M   'P 1'
#
loop_
_entity.id
_entity.type
_entity.pdbx_description
1 polymer ?
#
loop_
_entity_poly.entity_id
_entity_poly.type
_entity_poly.pdbx_seq_one_letter_code
_entity_poly.pdbx_strand_id
1 'polypeptide(L)'
;MYFGLNVDTDSLVYLMLANSFLHRKFPNVVTIAEEVSGMPALCRPVEEGGQGFDYRLAMAAPDLWIKLLKHFSDEDWDISNLVFTLENRRYAEKHIAYAESHDQALVGDKTIAFWLMDKEMYDFMSDTSPLTPIIERGIALHK
;
A
#
# COMPACT_ATOMS: atom_id res chain seq x y z
N MET A 1 -1.84 19.70 5.54
CA MET A 1 -2.91 20.60 6.06
C MET A 1 -4.22 20.09 5.47
N TYR A 2 -4.93 19.20 6.19
CA TYR A 2 -6.11 18.49 5.64
C TYR A 2 -7.40 19.31 5.65
N PHE A 3 -7.42 20.41 6.38
CA PHE A 3 -8.55 21.31 6.52
C PHE A 3 -8.05 22.73 6.24
N GLY A 4 -8.77 23.48 5.40
CA GLY A 4 -8.42 24.85 5.03
C GLY A 4 -8.81 25.19 3.60
N LEU A 5 -8.51 26.41 3.18
CA LEU A 5 -8.90 26.95 1.87
C LEU A 5 -8.22 26.25 0.66
N ASN A 6 -7.20 25.43 0.92
CA ASN A 6 -6.51 24.67 -0.13
C ASN A 6 -7.21 23.35 -0.47
N VAL A 7 -8.25 22.98 0.27
CA VAL A 7 -9.04 21.78 0.01
C VAL A 7 -10.06 22.11 -1.07
N ASP A 8 -10.07 21.32 -2.14
CA ASP A 8 -11.09 21.43 -3.18
C ASP A 8 -12.43 20.88 -2.66
N THR A 9 -13.28 21.79 -2.21
CA THR A 9 -14.60 21.46 -1.67
C THR A 9 -15.54 20.90 -2.72
N ASP A 10 -15.39 21.28 -3.98
CA ASP A 10 -16.27 20.82 -5.05
C ASP A 10 -16.01 19.34 -5.35
N SER A 11 -14.73 18.96 -5.41
CA SER A 11 -14.30 17.56 -5.53
C SER A 11 -14.75 16.71 -4.33
N LEU A 12 -14.65 17.23 -3.11
CA LEU A 12 -15.13 16.53 -1.91
C LEU A 12 -16.64 16.28 -1.96
N VAL A 13 -17.42 17.31 -2.27
CA VAL A 13 -18.89 17.20 -2.36
C VAL A 13 -19.27 16.20 -3.45
N TYR A 14 -18.60 16.22 -4.59
CA TYR A 14 -18.80 15.23 -5.64
C TYR A 14 -18.58 13.79 -5.15
N LEU A 15 -17.45 13.53 -4.47
CA LEU A 15 -17.14 12.19 -3.95
C LEU A 15 -18.13 11.74 -2.87
N MET A 16 -18.54 12.64 -1.97
CA MET A 16 -19.58 12.37 -0.98
C MET A 16 -20.92 11.99 -1.64
N LEU A 17 -21.34 12.75 -2.66
CA LEU A 17 -22.56 12.46 -3.42
C LEU A 17 -22.46 11.12 -4.16
N ALA A 18 -21.32 10.85 -4.80
CA ALA A 18 -21.07 9.60 -5.50
C ALA A 18 -21.15 8.40 -4.55
N ASN A 19 -20.44 8.44 -3.42
CA ASN A 19 -20.47 7.36 -2.43
C ASN A 19 -21.86 7.20 -1.81
N SER A 20 -22.55 8.30 -1.47
CA SER A 20 -23.92 8.22 -0.93
C SER A 20 -24.89 7.59 -1.93
N PHE A 21 -24.80 7.95 -3.22
CA PHE A 21 -25.61 7.36 -4.27
C PHE A 21 -25.30 5.87 -4.49
N LEU A 22 -24.02 5.52 -4.60
CA LEU A 22 -23.58 4.16 -4.88
C LEU A 22 -24.02 3.20 -3.78
N HIS A 23 -23.80 3.53 -2.51
CA HIS A 23 -24.18 2.65 -1.40
C HIS A 23 -25.70 2.54 -1.20
N ARG A 24 -26.47 3.59 -1.54
CA ARG A 24 -27.95 3.52 -1.51
C ARG A 24 -28.51 2.65 -2.63
N LYS A 25 -27.92 2.73 -3.82
CA LYS A 25 -28.39 1.99 -5.00
C LYS A 25 -27.88 0.56 -5.03
N PHE A 26 -26.65 0.34 -4.57
CA PHE A 26 -25.94 -0.92 -4.59
C PHE A 26 -25.35 -1.17 -3.18
N PRO A 27 -26.14 -1.71 -2.23
CA PRO A 27 -25.71 -1.83 -0.83
C PRO A 27 -24.44 -2.66 -0.59
N ASN A 28 -24.03 -3.48 -1.56
CA ASN A 28 -22.85 -4.35 -1.48
C ASN A 28 -21.68 -3.83 -2.35
N VAL A 29 -21.78 -2.63 -2.92
CA VAL A 29 -20.66 -2.01 -3.63
C VAL A 29 -19.51 -1.77 -2.66
N VAL A 30 -18.29 -1.91 -3.15
CA VAL A 30 -17.09 -1.52 -2.42
C VAL A 30 -16.43 -0.39 -3.17
N THR A 31 -16.23 0.76 -2.52
CA THR A 31 -15.47 1.87 -3.08
C THR A 31 -14.13 2.03 -2.38
N ILE A 32 -13.07 2.19 -3.17
CA ILE A 32 -11.69 2.26 -2.67
C ILE A 32 -11.10 3.60 -3.08
N ALA A 33 -10.52 4.33 -2.13
CA ALA A 33 -9.78 5.54 -2.40
C ALA A 33 -8.27 5.25 -2.51
N GLU A 34 -7.69 5.64 -3.64
CA GLU A 34 -6.24 5.77 -3.80
C GLU A 34 -5.83 7.19 -3.38
N GLU A 35 -5.35 7.33 -2.14
CA GLU A 35 -5.12 8.63 -1.51
C GLU A 35 -3.89 8.55 -0.60
N VAL A 36 -2.85 9.33 -0.94
CA VAL A 36 -1.52 9.28 -0.30
C VAL A 36 -1.43 10.15 0.95
N SER A 37 -2.17 11.26 1.02
CA SER A 37 -1.95 12.30 2.04
C SER A 37 -2.29 11.86 3.45
N GLY A 38 -3.21 10.90 3.62
CA GLY A 38 -3.68 10.49 4.95
C GLY A 38 -4.91 11.26 5.42
N MET A 39 -5.76 11.74 4.51
CA MET A 39 -6.91 12.58 4.86
C MET A 39 -7.83 11.87 5.87
N PRO A 40 -8.09 12.48 7.06
CA PRO A 40 -9.00 11.90 8.05
C PRO A 40 -10.44 11.81 7.53
N ALA A 41 -11.19 10.81 8.00
CA ALA A 41 -12.61 10.60 7.69
C ALA A 41 -12.92 10.31 6.21
N LEU A 42 -11.90 10.03 5.39
CA LEU A 42 -12.05 9.60 4.00
C LEU A 42 -12.89 8.32 3.92
N CYS A 43 -12.65 7.38 4.84
CA CYS A 43 -13.34 6.09 4.87
C CYS A 43 -14.45 6.02 5.94
N ARG A 44 -15.01 7.17 6.34
CA ARG A 44 -16.16 7.23 7.25
C ARG A 44 -17.45 7.51 6.48
N PRO A 45 -18.61 7.05 6.96
CA PRO A 45 -19.90 7.30 6.32
C PRO A 45 -20.14 8.79 6.06
N VAL A 46 -20.86 9.10 4.96
CA VAL A 46 -21.23 10.47 4.60
C VAL A 46 -22.12 11.09 5.68
N GLU A 47 -22.98 10.28 6.30
CA GLU A 47 -23.86 10.66 7.40
C GLU A 47 -23.11 11.08 8.67
N GLU A 48 -21.85 10.65 8.83
CA GLU A 48 -20.95 11.08 9.92
C GLU A 48 -20.10 12.29 9.54
N GLY A 49 -20.26 12.83 8.33
CA GLY A 49 -19.41 13.89 7.77
C GLY A 49 -18.12 13.40 7.11
N GLY A 50 -18.00 12.09 6.84
CA GLY A 50 -16.91 11.52 6.05
C GLY A 50 -17.16 11.56 4.54
N GLN A 51 -16.23 11.01 3.75
CA GLN A 51 -16.35 10.95 2.29
C GLN A 51 -17.04 9.69 1.77
N GLY A 52 -17.27 8.69 2.63
CA GLY A 52 -18.07 7.50 2.32
C GLY A 52 -17.34 6.39 1.57
N PHE A 53 -16.00 6.40 1.48
CA PHE A 53 -15.26 5.26 0.94
C PHE A 53 -15.24 4.09 1.93
N ASP A 54 -15.18 2.87 1.43
CA ASP A 54 -15.04 1.69 2.29
C ASP A 54 -13.61 1.45 2.74
N TYR A 55 -12.66 1.64 1.83
CA TYR A 55 -11.25 1.36 2.05
C TYR A 55 -10.38 2.45 1.45
N ARG A 56 -9.19 2.60 2.00
CA ARG A 56 -8.10 3.33 1.36
C ARG A 56 -6.88 2.43 1.17
N LEU A 57 -6.05 2.76 0.19
CA LEU A 57 -4.78 2.07 -0.03
C LEU A 57 -3.75 2.46 1.05
N ALA A 58 -3.07 1.47 1.64
CA ALA A 58 -2.00 1.69 2.61
C ALA A 58 -0.66 1.89 1.90
N MET A 59 -0.50 3.07 1.27
CA MET A 59 0.59 3.35 0.34
C MET A 59 1.99 3.45 0.99
N ALA A 60 2.06 3.50 2.33
CA ALA A 60 3.33 3.56 3.06
C ALA A 60 4.06 2.20 3.16
N ALA A 61 3.32 1.07 3.06
CA ALA A 61 3.91 -0.26 3.21
C ALA A 61 4.88 -0.61 2.06
N PRO A 62 4.57 -0.33 0.78
CA PRO A 62 5.53 -0.53 -0.31
C PRO A 62 6.79 0.33 -0.20
N ASP A 63 6.65 1.60 0.14
CA ASP A 63 7.79 2.51 0.31
C ASP A 63 8.74 2.02 1.41
N LEU A 64 8.20 1.45 2.48
CA LEU A 64 8.98 0.82 3.55
C LEU A 64 9.81 -0.34 3.00
N TRP A 65 9.21 -1.27 2.24
CA TRP A 65 9.92 -2.43 1.70
C TRP A 65 11.03 -2.02 0.73
N ILE A 66 10.76 -1.08 -0.17
CA ILE A 66 11.78 -0.55 -1.08
C ILE A 66 12.92 0.09 -0.29
N LYS A 67 12.60 0.90 0.72
CA LYS A 67 13.60 1.55 1.55
C LYS A 67 14.50 0.54 2.25
N LEU A 68 13.92 -0.52 2.85
CA LEU A 68 14.68 -1.59 3.50
C LEU A 68 15.59 -2.30 2.51
N LEU A 69 15.05 -2.78 1.39
CA LEU A 69 15.81 -3.55 0.40
C LEU A 69 16.88 -2.74 -0.34
N LYS A 70 16.70 -1.43 -0.47
CA LYS A 70 17.62 -0.56 -1.22
C LYS A 70 18.71 0.07 -0.36
N HIS A 71 18.42 0.33 0.92
CA HIS A 71 19.28 1.19 1.75
C HIS A 71 19.85 0.51 3.00
N PHE A 72 19.37 -0.68 3.37
CA PHE A 72 19.79 -1.37 4.59
C PHE A 72 20.18 -2.81 4.32
N SER A 73 21.23 -3.28 4.98
CA SER A 73 21.50 -4.72 5.11
C SER A 73 20.49 -5.34 6.08
N ASP A 74 20.30 -6.66 6.03
CA ASP A 74 19.28 -7.36 6.82
C ASP A 74 19.45 -7.19 8.33
N GLU A 75 20.69 -7.15 8.80
CA GLU A 75 21.06 -6.95 10.19
C GLU A 75 20.69 -5.54 10.71
N ASP A 76 20.53 -4.57 9.82
CA ASP A 76 20.21 -3.18 10.13
C ASP A 76 18.71 -2.88 10.05
N TRP A 77 17.86 -3.90 9.82
CA TRP A 77 16.42 -3.72 9.75
C TRP A 77 15.83 -3.36 11.11
N ASP A 78 15.25 -2.15 11.19
CA ASP A 78 14.50 -1.72 12.36
C ASP A 78 13.11 -2.36 12.38
N ILE A 79 13.01 -3.50 13.07
CA ILE A 79 11.77 -4.24 13.25
C ILE A 79 10.69 -3.40 13.95
N SER A 80 11.07 -2.48 14.84
CA SER A 80 10.10 -1.62 15.52
C SER A 80 9.47 -0.62 14.54
N ASN A 81 10.28 -0.04 13.65
CA ASN A 81 9.79 0.82 12.59
C ASN A 81 8.91 0.06 11.60
N LEU A 82 9.30 -1.16 11.25
CA LEU A 82 8.53 -2.01 10.34
C LEU A 82 7.13 -2.27 10.90
N VAL A 83 7.04 -2.76 12.14
CA VAL A 83 5.75 -3.02 12.81
C VAL A 83 4.95 -1.73 12.93
N PHE A 84 5.58 -0.64 13.37
CA PHE A 84 4.91 0.65 13.49
C PHE A 84 4.31 1.10 12.16
N THR A 85 5.07 1.07 11.06
CA THR A 85 4.59 1.51 9.75
C THR A 85 3.42 0.65 9.24
N LEU A 86 3.44 -0.66 9.48
CA LEU A 86 2.35 -1.57 9.08
C LEU A 86 1.09 -1.41 9.95
N GLU A 87 1.25 -1.02 11.22
CA GLU A 87 0.14 -0.85 12.17
C GLU A 87 -0.37 0.59 12.26
N ASN A 88 0.41 1.58 11.83
CA ASN A 88 0.10 3.01 11.94
C ASN A 88 -1.03 3.43 10.98
N ARG A 89 -2.26 3.11 11.40
CA ARG A 89 -3.49 3.43 10.68
C ARG A 89 -4.54 4.00 11.63
N ARG A 90 -5.47 4.76 11.07
CA ARG A 90 -6.58 5.32 11.86
C ARG A 90 -7.55 4.21 12.25
N TYR A 91 -7.84 4.11 13.55
CA TYR A 91 -8.89 3.21 14.04
C TYR A 91 -10.23 3.57 13.39
N ALA A 92 -11.03 2.55 13.05
CA ALA A 92 -12.33 2.66 12.38
C ALA A 92 -12.30 3.18 10.92
N GLU A 93 -11.14 3.29 10.29
CA GLU A 93 -11.00 3.45 8.84
C GLU A 93 -10.31 2.19 8.28
N LYS A 94 -10.93 1.51 7.31
CA LYS A 94 -10.38 0.27 6.75
C LYS A 94 -9.33 0.60 5.68
N HIS A 95 -8.30 -0.23 5.61
CA HIS A 95 -7.19 -0.05 4.67
C HIS A 95 -6.93 -1.36 3.92
N ILE A 96 -6.47 -1.25 2.68
CA ILE A 96 -5.94 -2.38 1.90
C ILE A 96 -4.43 -2.25 1.91
N ALA A 97 -3.77 -3.23 2.55
CA ALA A 97 -2.32 -3.33 2.59
C ALA A 97 -1.82 -4.20 1.44
N TYR A 98 -0.68 -3.82 0.88
CA TYR A 98 0.03 -4.53 -0.18
C TYR A 98 1.52 -4.26 -0.02
N ALA A 99 2.35 -5.25 -0.36
CA ALA A 99 3.80 -5.15 -0.22
C ALA A 99 4.45 -4.39 -1.39
N GLU A 100 3.86 -4.50 -2.59
CA GLU A 100 4.26 -3.81 -3.81
C GLU A 100 3.03 -3.53 -4.68
N SER A 101 3.11 -2.55 -5.57
CA SER A 101 2.06 -2.15 -6.51
C SER A 101 2.57 -2.10 -7.95
N HIS A 102 1.65 -1.78 -8.85
CA HIS A 102 1.94 -1.61 -10.27
C HIS A 102 2.83 -0.38 -10.54
N ASP A 103 2.85 0.62 -9.68
CA ASP A 103 3.70 1.80 -9.85
C ASP A 103 5.18 1.43 -9.76
N GLN A 104 5.57 0.54 -8.84
CA GLN A 104 6.95 0.04 -8.78
C GLN A 104 7.36 -0.64 -10.09
N ALA A 105 6.44 -1.36 -10.73
CA ALA A 105 6.72 -2.07 -11.97
C ALA A 105 6.82 -1.15 -13.20
N LEU A 106 6.16 0.02 -13.18
CA LEU A 106 6.06 0.91 -14.33
C LEU A 106 7.03 2.10 -14.29
N VAL A 107 7.35 2.61 -13.09
CA VAL A 107 8.10 3.86 -12.92
C VAL A 107 9.63 3.62 -12.95
N GLY A 108 10.06 2.41 -13.29
CA GLY A 108 11.47 2.03 -13.41
C GLY A 108 12.11 1.60 -12.09
N ASP A 109 11.30 1.24 -11.09
CA ASP A 109 11.78 0.52 -9.92
C ASP A 109 11.81 -1.00 -10.18
N LYS A 110 12.35 -1.77 -9.25
CA LYS A 110 12.41 -3.22 -9.29
C LYS A 110 11.27 -3.80 -8.45
N THR A 111 10.73 -4.95 -8.86
CA THR A 111 9.83 -5.74 -8.00
C THR A 111 10.57 -6.21 -6.75
N ILE A 112 9.85 -6.58 -5.69
CA ILE A 112 10.47 -7.13 -4.47
C ILE A 112 11.32 -8.37 -4.81
N ALA A 113 10.80 -9.25 -5.68
CA ALA A 113 11.54 -10.40 -6.17
C ALA A 113 12.87 -10.01 -6.83
N PHE A 114 12.86 -8.98 -7.68
CA PHE A 114 14.06 -8.53 -8.40
C PHE A 114 15.01 -7.75 -7.49
N TRP A 115 14.53 -7.08 -6.44
CA TRP A 115 15.36 -6.51 -5.38
C TRP A 115 16.07 -7.60 -4.57
N LEU A 116 15.42 -8.74 -4.32
CA LEU A 116 15.94 -9.82 -3.49
C LEU A 116 16.91 -10.76 -4.21
N MET A 117 16.66 -11.06 -5.49
CA MET A 117 17.36 -12.12 -6.23
C MET A 117 18.17 -11.60 -7.43
N ASP A 118 17.83 -10.40 -7.94
CA ASP A 118 18.46 -9.73 -9.08
C ASP A 118 18.74 -10.72 -10.24
N LYS A 119 19.95 -10.70 -10.82
CA LYS A 119 20.30 -11.56 -11.96
C LYS A 119 20.28 -13.06 -11.67
N GLU A 120 20.43 -13.50 -10.41
CA GLU A 120 20.43 -14.94 -10.10
C GLU A 120 19.08 -15.57 -10.36
N MET A 121 18.01 -14.76 -10.36
CA MET A 121 16.67 -15.20 -10.71
C MET A 121 16.59 -15.79 -12.14
N TYR A 122 17.49 -15.41 -13.05
CA TYR A 122 17.48 -15.94 -14.41
C TYR A 122 18.09 -17.35 -14.52
N ASP A 123 19.07 -17.68 -13.67
CA ASP A 123 19.87 -18.90 -13.81
C ASP A 123 19.49 -19.98 -12.79
N PHE A 124 18.96 -19.59 -11.62
CA PHE A 124 18.83 -20.46 -10.44
C PHE A 124 17.39 -20.66 -9.93
N MET A 125 16.36 -20.28 -10.72
CA MET A 125 14.95 -20.50 -10.37
C MET A 125 14.40 -21.88 -10.78
N SER A 126 15.19 -22.72 -11.45
CA SER A 126 14.77 -24.10 -11.76
C SER A 126 14.85 -24.99 -10.52
N ASP A 127 13.86 -25.83 -10.29
CA ASP A 127 13.87 -26.86 -9.23
C ASP A 127 15.04 -27.85 -9.37
N THR A 128 15.65 -27.94 -10.56
CA THR A 128 16.82 -28.80 -10.82
C THR A 128 18.16 -28.07 -10.70
N SER A 129 18.14 -26.74 -10.65
CA SER A 129 19.35 -25.94 -10.46
C SER A 129 19.76 -25.96 -8.98
N PRO A 130 21.05 -25.75 -8.66
CA PRO A 130 21.47 -25.59 -7.27
C PRO A 130 20.73 -24.42 -6.60
N LEU A 131 20.20 -24.65 -5.39
CA LEU A 131 19.61 -23.59 -4.59
C LEU A 131 20.73 -22.73 -3.99
N THR A 132 20.97 -21.56 -4.58
CA THR A 132 21.98 -20.63 -4.06
C THR A 132 21.47 -19.95 -2.78
N PRO A 133 22.36 -19.50 -1.88
CA PRO A 133 21.94 -18.76 -0.68
C PRO A 133 21.15 -17.48 -0.99
N ILE A 134 21.40 -16.85 -2.15
CA ILE A 134 20.67 -15.64 -2.59
C ILE A 134 19.23 -16.01 -3.00
N ILE A 135 19.04 -17.07 -3.79
CA ILE A 135 17.69 -17.54 -4.16
C ILE A 135 16.94 -18.07 -2.94
N GLU A 136 17.60 -18.83 -2.07
CA GLU A 136 16.98 -19.33 -0.83
C GLU A 136 16.46 -18.19 0.03
N ARG A 137 17.30 -17.17 0.27
CA ARG A 137 16.92 -15.95 1.00
C ARG A 137 15.80 -15.20 0.30
N GLY A 138 15.90 -15.00 -1.02
CA GLY A 138 14.91 -14.24 -1.77
C GLY A 138 13.53 -14.89 -1.76
N ILE A 139 13.47 -16.21 -1.93
CA ILE A 139 12.23 -16.97 -1.82
C ILE A 139 11.68 -16.91 -0.39
N ALA A 140 12.53 -16.95 0.63
CA ALA A 140 12.09 -16.89 2.03
C ALA A 140 11.48 -15.53 2.38
N LEU A 141 12.11 -14.43 1.98
CA LEU A 141 11.66 -13.06 2.28
C LEU A 141 10.48 -12.58 1.44
N HIS A 142 10.21 -13.21 0.30
CA HIS A 142 9.09 -12.85 -0.57
C HIS A 142 7.73 -13.46 -0.13
N LYS A 143 7.73 -14.49 0.71
CA LYS A 143 6.50 -15.18 1.16
C LYS A 143 5.69 -14.34 2.14
#